data_AF-A0A539EN97-F1
#
_entry.id   AF-A0A539EN97-F1
#
_cell.length_a   1.000
_cell.length_b   1.000
_cell.length_c   1.000
_cell.angle_alpha   90.00
_cell.angle_beta   90.00
_cell.angle_gamma   90.00
#
_symmetry.space_group_name_H-M   'P 1'
#
loop_
_entity.id
_entity.type
_entity.pdbx_description
1 polymer ?
#
loop_
_entity_poly.entity_id
_entity_poly.type
_entity_poly.pdbx_seq_one_letter_code
_entity_poly.pdbx_strand_id
1 'polypeptide(L)'
;MAVLLTGAAGCPQIHRAGTAKGGKAGPKDAAPKPAARPVDPEAQKRAYSRAMKLFTEESYTEAKKAFTEVVRLGPDTELGQKARANLKKVDQMLQSLRELEGK
;
A
#
# COMPACT_ATOMS: atom_id res chain seq x y z
N MET A 1 -59.59 -20.19 39.23
CA MET A 1 -58.76 -19.78 40.38
C MET A 1 -57.39 -20.40 40.22
N ALA A 2 -56.36 -19.58 40.49
CA ALA A 2 -54.99 -19.94 40.89
C ALA A 2 -54.09 -20.69 39.89
N VAL A 3 -52.77 -20.49 39.84
CA VAL A 3 -51.85 -19.43 40.29
C VAL A 3 -50.50 -19.76 39.61
N LEU A 4 -49.85 -18.72 39.09
CA LEU A 4 -48.41 -18.45 38.90
C LEU A 4 -47.43 -19.54 38.46
N LEU A 5 -46.75 -19.22 37.35
CA LEU A 5 -45.46 -19.76 36.92
C LEU A 5 -44.31 -19.21 37.76
N THR A 6 -43.34 -20.06 38.11
CA THR A 6 -41.95 -19.65 38.36
C THR A 6 -41.02 -20.83 38.13
N GLY A 7 -39.89 -20.62 37.45
CA GLY A 7 -38.82 -21.60 37.35
C GLY A 7 -37.79 -21.25 36.28
N ALA A 8 -36.56 -21.02 36.70
CA ALA A 8 -35.55 -20.24 35.98
C ALA A 8 -34.54 -21.05 35.15
N ALA A 9 -33.81 -20.28 34.34
CA ALA A 9 -32.67 -20.56 33.47
C ALA A 9 -31.56 -21.49 34.01
N GLY A 10 -30.92 -22.19 33.08
CA GLY A 10 -29.56 -22.72 33.26
C GLY A 10 -29.09 -23.65 32.15
N CYS A 11 -28.32 -23.13 31.17
CA CYS A 11 -27.49 -23.95 30.29
C CYS A 11 -26.12 -23.28 30.11
N PRO A 12 -25.04 -23.77 30.73
CA PRO A 12 -23.69 -23.37 30.35
C PRO A 12 -23.11 -24.28 29.25
N GLN A 13 -22.63 -23.58 28.24
CA GLN A 13 -21.71 -23.93 27.14
C GLN A 13 -20.92 -25.25 27.26
N ILE A 14 -21.08 -26.10 26.24
CA ILE A 14 -20.26 -27.28 25.97
C ILE A 14 -18.99 -26.95 25.17
N HIS A 15 -17.87 -27.41 25.73
CA HIS A 15 -16.59 -27.92 25.19
C HIS A 15 -16.06 -27.53 23.79
N ARG A 16 -14.77 -27.16 23.77
CA ARG A 16 -13.69 -27.82 22.97
C ARG A 16 -12.31 -27.34 23.51
N ALA A 17 -11.49 -28.21 24.11
CA ALA A 17 -10.38 -28.97 23.50
C ALA A 17 -9.53 -28.11 22.54
N GLY A 18 -8.22 -27.94 22.64
CA GLY A 18 -7.14 -28.57 23.40
C GLY A 18 -5.83 -28.24 22.66
N THR A 19 -4.70 -28.31 23.36
CA THR A 19 -3.30 -28.36 22.86
C THR A 19 -2.72 -27.14 22.11
N ALA A 20 -1.78 -26.43 22.74
CA ALA A 20 -0.33 -26.58 22.47
C ALA A 20 0.49 -25.46 23.15
N LYS A 21 1.40 -25.86 24.03
CA LYS A 21 2.61 -25.10 24.39
C LYS A 21 3.48 -24.96 23.15
N GLY A 22 4.09 -23.79 22.94
CA GLY A 22 5.30 -23.70 22.14
C GLY A 22 5.53 -22.37 21.46
N GLY A 23 6.59 -21.67 21.88
CA GLY A 23 7.32 -20.76 21.01
C GLY A 23 6.87 -19.31 21.03
N LYS A 24 7.44 -18.52 21.95
CA LYS A 24 7.77 -17.13 21.65
C LYS A 24 8.77 -17.14 20.48
N ALA A 25 8.28 -17.08 19.25
CA ALA A 25 9.07 -16.54 18.16
C ALA A 25 9.01 -15.02 18.30
N GLY A 26 10.09 -14.42 18.81
CA GLY A 26 10.25 -12.98 18.82
C GLY A 26 10.07 -12.40 17.40
N PRO A 27 9.82 -11.09 17.28
CA PRO A 27 9.81 -10.44 15.98
C PRO A 27 11.18 -10.67 15.32
N LYS A 28 11.20 -11.53 14.30
CA LYS A 28 12.33 -11.68 13.38
C LYS A 28 12.58 -10.31 12.77
N ASP A 29 13.67 -9.68 13.19
CA ASP A 29 14.47 -8.73 12.45
C ASP A 29 13.66 -7.91 11.43
N ALA A 30 12.77 -7.06 11.93
CA ALA A 30 12.35 -5.90 11.15
C ALA A 30 13.59 -5.04 11.00
N ALA A 31 14.29 -5.20 9.87
CA ALA A 31 15.38 -4.33 9.49
C ALA A 31 14.94 -2.88 9.79
N PRO A 32 15.74 -2.10 10.53
CA PRO A 32 15.37 -0.72 10.81
C PRO A 32 15.03 -0.07 9.48
N LYS A 33 13.79 0.45 9.35
CA LYS A 33 13.42 1.27 8.19
C LYS A 33 14.58 2.25 8.01
N PRO A 34 15.24 2.29 6.83
CA PRO A 34 16.38 3.16 6.64
C PRO A 34 15.96 4.55 7.11
N ALA A 35 16.73 5.13 8.03
CA ALA A 35 16.43 6.43 8.60
C ALA A 35 16.00 7.35 7.45
N ALA A 36 14.77 7.88 7.55
CA ALA A 36 14.17 8.64 6.47
C ALA A 36 15.15 9.73 6.06
N ARG A 37 15.70 9.62 4.85
CA ARG A 37 16.60 10.64 4.33
C ARG A 37 15.82 11.96 4.34
N PRO A 38 16.44 13.08 4.75
CA PRO A 38 15.79 14.38 4.65
C PRO A 38 15.29 14.56 3.22
N VAL A 39 13.98 14.81 3.10
CA VAL A 39 13.36 15.08 1.81
C VAL A 39 13.64 16.53 1.46
N ASP A 40 14.16 16.80 0.26
CA ASP A 40 14.13 18.13 -0.34
C ASP A 40 12.74 18.31 -1.00
N PRO A 41 11.82 19.10 -0.41
CA PRO A 41 10.45 19.21 -0.90
C PRO A 41 10.39 19.91 -2.26
N GLU A 42 11.28 20.86 -2.50
CA GLU A 42 11.32 21.64 -3.73
C GLU A 42 11.90 20.82 -4.88
N ALA A 43 12.94 20.02 -4.64
CA ALA A 43 13.41 19.04 -5.61
C ALA A 43 12.33 18.02 -5.96
N GLN A 44 11.62 17.50 -4.96
CA GLN A 44 10.55 16.52 -5.20
C GLN A 44 9.39 17.13 -6.00
N LYS A 45 9.00 18.37 -5.70
CA LYS A 45 7.98 19.11 -6.45
C LYS A 45 8.38 19.36 -7.90
N ARG A 46 9.62 19.81 -8.16
CA ARG A 46 10.14 20.00 -9.53
C ARG A 46 10.14 18.70 -10.32
N ALA A 47 10.59 17.60 -9.71
CA ALA A 47 10.54 16.27 -10.32
C ALA A 47 9.10 15.85 -10.65
N TYR A 48 8.15 16.11 -9.75
CA TYR A 48 6.74 15.78 -9.98
C TYR A 48 6.12 16.59 -11.11
N SER A 49 6.37 17.90 -11.17
CA SER A 49 5.90 18.74 -12.28
C SER A 49 6.47 18.28 -13.63
N ARG A 50 7.75 17.91 -13.67
CA ARG A 50 8.38 17.33 -14.87
C ARG A 50 7.70 16.00 -15.27
N ALA A 51 7.46 15.11 -14.31
CA ALA A 51 6.82 13.83 -14.57
C ALA A 51 5.40 14.00 -15.12
N MET A 52 4.62 14.94 -14.57
CA MET A 52 3.29 15.28 -15.07
C MET A 52 3.33 15.83 -16.49
N LYS A 53 4.29 16.72 -16.80
CA LYS A 53 4.46 17.24 -18.16
C LYS A 53 4.72 16.11 -19.15
N LEU A 54 5.69 15.24 -18.87
CA LEU A 54 6.02 14.09 -19.72
C LEU A 54 4.84 13.13 -19.88
N PHE A 55 4.03 12.95 -18.84
CA PHE A 55 2.82 12.14 -18.91
C PHE A 55 1.78 12.74 -19.86
N THR A 56 1.54 14.05 -19.77
CA THR A 56 0.62 14.77 -20.67
C THR A 56 1.13 14.79 -22.11
N GLU A 57 2.44 14.82 -22.32
CA GLU A 57 3.10 14.70 -23.63
C GLU A 57 3.17 13.25 -24.12
N GLU A 58 2.49 12.31 -23.46
CA GLU A 58 2.43 10.87 -23.78
C GLU A 58 3.81 10.18 -23.87
N SER A 59 4.83 10.82 -23.31
CA SER A 59 6.20 10.31 -23.25
C SER A 59 6.33 9.34 -22.10
N TYR A 60 5.54 8.25 -22.13
CA TYR A 60 5.30 7.36 -21.00
C TYR A 60 6.57 6.71 -20.44
N THR A 61 7.55 6.39 -21.30
CA THR A 61 8.86 5.85 -20.86
C THR A 61 9.65 6.87 -20.03
N GLU A 62 9.64 8.14 -20.43
CA GLU A 62 10.30 9.21 -19.66
C GLU A 62 9.51 9.60 -18.42
N ALA A 63 8.18 9.66 -18.54
CA ALA A 63 7.28 9.89 -17.41
C ALA A 63 7.51 8.85 -16.29
N LYS A 64 7.69 7.57 -16.67
CA LYS A 64 8.03 6.50 -15.72
C LYS A 64 9.31 6.79 -14.95
N LYS A 65 10.38 7.20 -15.64
CA LYS A 65 11.66 7.56 -15.01
C LYS A 65 11.48 8.74 -14.06
N ALA A 66 10.76 9.78 -14.48
CA ALA A 66 10.54 10.97 -13.69
C ALA A 66 9.66 10.70 -12.45
N PHE A 67 8.57 9.94 -12.55
CA PHE A 67 7.78 9.56 -11.36
C PHE A 67 8.58 8.65 -10.41
N THR A 68 9.44 7.77 -10.93
CA THR A 68 10.34 6.96 -10.09
C THR A 68 11.29 7.85 -9.29
N GLU A 69 11.80 8.92 -9.88
CA GLU A 69 12.62 9.91 -9.18
C GLU A 69 11.86 10.61 -8.05
N VAL A 70 10.59 10.99 -8.27
CA VAL A 70 9.73 11.57 -7.21
C VAL A 70 9.64 10.62 -6.02
N VAL A 71 9.39 9.33 -6.27
CA VAL A 71 9.32 8.31 -5.22
C VAL A 71 10.67 8.14 -4.52
N ARG A 72 11.78 8.19 -5.26
CA ARG A 72 13.13 8.09 -4.68
C ARG A 72 13.45 9.27 -3.76
N LEU A 73 13.02 10.48 -4.11
CA LEU A 73 13.26 11.71 -3.34
C LEU A 73 12.46 11.76 -2.04
N GLY A 74 11.26 11.19 -2.01
CA GLY A 74 10.42 11.16 -0.82
C GLY A 74 9.35 10.08 -0.94
N PRO A 75 9.66 8.82 -0.60
CA PRO A 75 8.76 7.69 -0.84
C PRO A 75 7.48 7.73 0.00
N ASP A 76 7.55 8.38 1.16
CA ASP A 76 6.46 8.47 2.15
C ASP A 76 5.77 9.85 2.16
N THR A 77 6.16 10.77 1.26
CA THR A 77 5.46 12.05 1.12
C THR A 77 4.20 11.91 0.27
N GLU A 78 3.30 12.90 0.36
CA GLU A 78 2.10 12.94 -0.48
C GLU A 78 2.45 12.87 -1.98
N LEU A 79 3.49 13.59 -2.42
CA LEU A 79 3.96 13.54 -3.81
C LEU A 79 4.53 12.16 -4.18
N GLY A 80 5.25 11.50 -3.25
CA GLY A 80 5.70 10.13 -3.44
C GLY A 80 4.55 9.16 -3.65
N GLN A 81 3.50 9.27 -2.83
CA GLN A 81 2.31 8.42 -2.94
C GLN A 81 1.53 8.68 -4.23
N LYS A 82 1.36 9.95 -4.62
CA LYS A 82 0.77 10.32 -5.92
C LYS A 82 1.60 9.79 -7.09
N ALA A 83 2.93 9.89 -7.01
CA ALA A 83 3.83 9.35 -8.03
C ALA A 83 3.73 7.83 -8.16
N ARG A 84 3.59 7.08 -7.06
CA ARG A 84 3.32 5.63 -7.11
C ARG A 84 2.01 5.30 -7.82
N ALA A 85 0.95 6.07 -7.56
CA ALA A 85 -0.31 5.89 -8.27
C ALA A 85 -0.18 6.18 -9.77
N ASN A 86 0.56 7.22 -10.14
CA ASN A 86 0.81 7.55 -11.55
C ASN A 86 1.72 6.54 -12.24
N LEU A 87 2.70 5.94 -11.55
CA LEU A 87 3.52 4.86 -12.10
C LEU A 87 2.67 3.68 -12.57
N LYS A 88 1.65 3.29 -11.79
CA LYS A 88 0.72 2.23 -12.20
C LYS A 88 -0.02 2.58 -13.50
N LYS A 89 -0.47 3.83 -13.63
CA LYS A 89 -1.13 4.32 -14.85
C LYS A 89 -0.17 4.30 -16.03
N VAL A 90 1.06 4.79 -15.84
CA VAL A 90 2.10 4.79 -16.86
C VAL A 90 2.42 3.37 -17.33
N ASP A 91 2.51 2.41 -16.41
CA ASP A 91 2.74 1.00 -16.73
C ASP A 91 1.59 0.42 -17.57
N GLN A 92 0.34 0.77 -17.24
CA GLN A 92 -0.83 0.38 -18.04
C GLN A 92 -0.76 0.97 -19.46
N MET A 93 -0.44 2.26 -19.60
CA MET A 93 -0.33 2.90 -20.92
C MET A 93 0.78 2.27 -21.77
N LEU A 94 1.95 2.01 -21.18
CA LEU A 94 3.06 1.33 -21.86
C LEU A 94 2.70 -0.09 -22.31
N GLN A 95 1.93 -0.82 -21.50
CA GLN A 95 1.44 -2.14 -21.87
C GLN A 95 0.47 -2.03 -23.05
N SER A 96 -0.52 -1.14 -22.98
CA SER A 96 -1.50 -0.95 -24.05
C SER A 96 -0.83 -0.56 -25.38
N LEU A 97 0.17 0.32 -25.36
CA LEU A 97 0.92 0.68 -26.56
C LEU A 97 1.66 -0.52 -27.16
N ARG A 98 2.30 -1.34 -26.33
CA ARG A 98 2.96 -2.58 -26.80
C ARG A 98 1.99 -3.54 -27.48
N GLU A 99 0.78 -3.69 -26.95
CA GLU A 99 -0.26 -4.55 -27.52
C GLU A 99 -0.83 -4.02 -28.85
N LEU A 100 -0.69 -2.72 -29.12
CA LEU A 100 -1.07 -2.09 -30.38
C LEU A 100 0.04 -2.19 -31.42
N GLU A 101 1.31 -2.00 -31.02
CA GLU A 101 2.48 -2.08 -31.91
C GLU A 101 2.85 -3.52 -32.31
N GLY A 102 2.43 -4.51 -31.53
CA GLY A 102 2.72 -5.93 -31.77
C GLY A 102 1.72 -6.68 -32.67
N LYS A 103 0.81 -5.97 -33.35
CA LYS A 103 -0.17 -6.51 -34.30
C LYS A 103 0.12 -6.02 -35.71
#